data_AF-A0A0G1MUF6-F1
#
_entry.id   AF-A0A0G1MUF6-F1
#
_cell.length_a   1.000
_cell.length_b   1.000
_cell.length_c   1.000
_cell.angle_alpha   90.00
_cell.angle_beta   90.00
_cell.angle_gamma   90.00
#
_symmetry.space_group_name_H-M   'P 1'
#
loop_
_entity.id
_entity.type
_entity.pdbx_description
1 polymer ?
#
loop_
_entity_poly.entity_id
_entity_poly.type
_entity_poly.pdbx_seq_one_letter_code
_entity_poly.pdbx_strand_id
1 'polypeptide(L)'
;MAPAPTGFLHIGTAHMTLFNWLFARHHQGTFILRIDDSDPVRSKEEYTQNIIEGLKWLGIDWDEGPDIGGPSGPYKQSERREIYKPYLERLFQKNAVYRCYCTPEELDLERKKQQEQGEVPKYLEKCSHLTVEQEQQFLIQGRKPAIRFRNPGKVVEFEDMVRGRIKVNMSQFGDFLIARSDGSPLLNFAVIIDDIEMKITHVIRGEDFLNATPYQILIYDALGVPPPKIANLSFIYAPDHTKLSKRHGATAITQYRDMGYLPEAMVNFLALLGWNPGDEREFFTKEQLIAQFDFDKVQKGAPVFNIKKLNWFNSHYIKQKTDEELADLLKPFASDKATKDQLAKIAPLIKERI
;
A
#
# COMPACT_ATOMS: atom_id res chain seq x y z
N MET A 1 0.80 7.34 0.51
CA MET A 1 0.26 6.00 0.82
C MET A 1 -0.99 5.73 0.00
N ALA A 2 -1.14 4.53 -0.57
CA ALA A 2 -2.27 4.20 -1.45
C ALA A 2 -2.99 2.89 -1.06
N PRO A 3 -3.82 2.86 0.00
CA PRO A 3 -4.48 1.62 0.42
C PRO A 3 -5.70 1.32 -0.48
N ALA A 4 -5.85 0.05 -0.85
CA ALA A 4 -7.06 -0.42 -1.51
C ALA A 4 -8.17 -0.68 -0.48
N PRO A 5 -9.38 -0.10 -0.62
CA PRO A 5 -10.45 -0.23 0.36
C PRO A 5 -11.19 -1.55 0.17
N THR A 6 -10.46 -2.67 0.26
CA THR A 6 -10.99 -4.04 0.04
C THR A 6 -11.12 -4.83 1.34
N GLY A 7 -10.89 -4.16 2.47
CA GLY A 7 -11.01 -4.65 3.82
C GLY A 7 -10.65 -3.54 4.82
N PHE A 8 -10.89 -3.80 6.10
CA PHE A 8 -10.50 -2.88 7.17
C PHE A 8 -8.99 -2.64 7.24
N LEU A 9 -8.58 -1.48 7.76
CA LEU A 9 -7.18 -1.10 7.91
C LEU A 9 -6.47 -2.04 8.88
N HIS A 10 -5.67 -2.97 8.35
CA HIS A 10 -4.91 -3.91 9.17
C HIS A 10 -3.52 -3.37 9.54
N ILE A 11 -2.89 -4.00 10.54
CA ILE A 11 -1.55 -3.64 11.06
C ILE A 11 -0.49 -3.44 9.97
N GLY A 12 -0.37 -4.38 9.02
CA GLY A 12 0.60 -4.23 7.92
C GLY A 12 0.46 -2.93 7.13
N THR A 13 -0.77 -2.56 6.74
CA THR A 13 -1.03 -1.31 6.01
C THR A 13 -0.77 -0.11 6.91
N ALA A 14 -1.21 -0.14 8.18
CA ALA A 14 -0.94 0.93 9.12
C ALA A 14 0.56 1.15 9.37
N HIS A 15 1.34 0.07 9.45
CA HIS A 15 2.79 0.09 9.57
C HIS A 15 3.45 0.78 8.36
N MET A 16 3.09 0.36 7.14
CA MET A 16 3.61 0.99 5.92
C MET A 16 3.20 2.47 5.83
N THR A 17 1.95 2.78 6.20
CA THR A 17 1.47 4.16 6.26
C THR A 17 2.29 5.00 7.24
N LEU A 18 2.58 4.46 8.42
CA LEU A 18 3.38 5.14 9.44
C LEU A 18 4.79 5.46 8.92
N PHE A 19 5.43 4.55 8.19
CA PHE A 19 6.78 4.81 7.64
C PHE A 19 6.76 5.90 6.55
N ASN A 20 5.73 5.90 5.68
CA ASN A 20 5.55 6.99 4.72
C ASN A 20 5.38 8.34 5.45
N TRP A 21 4.55 8.35 6.49
CA TRP A 21 4.24 9.55 7.26
C TRP A 21 5.45 10.06 8.04
N LEU A 22 6.17 9.19 8.76
CA LEU A 22 7.39 9.53 9.48
C LEU A 22 8.45 10.09 8.54
N PHE A 23 8.64 9.46 7.38
CA PHE A 23 9.58 9.95 6.36
C PHE A 23 9.20 11.34 5.85
N ALA A 24 7.93 11.55 5.50
CA ALA A 24 7.45 12.84 5.03
C ALA A 24 7.63 13.91 6.11
N ARG A 25 7.20 13.65 7.35
CA ARG A 25 7.32 14.61 8.46
C ARG A 25 8.79 14.89 8.81
N HIS A 26 9.68 13.88 8.80
CA HIS A 26 11.11 14.05 9.05
C HIS A 26 11.75 15.00 8.03
N HIS A 27 11.42 14.82 6.74
CA HIS A 27 11.95 15.64 5.65
C HIS A 27 11.11 16.88 5.34
N GLN A 28 10.12 17.22 6.18
CA GLN A 28 9.20 18.35 5.95
C GLN A 28 8.52 18.31 4.57
N GLY A 29 8.24 17.09 4.09
CA GLY A 29 7.56 16.83 2.83
C GLY A 29 6.07 16.60 2.98
N THR A 30 5.42 16.40 1.84
CA THR A 30 3.97 16.15 1.73
C THR A 30 3.66 14.66 1.88
N PHE A 31 2.75 14.32 2.78
CA PHE A 31 2.16 12.99 2.89
C PHE A 31 0.77 12.96 2.24
N ILE A 32 0.63 12.17 1.18
CA ILE A 32 -0.61 12.05 0.39
C ILE A 32 -1.32 10.73 0.70
N LEU A 33 -2.62 10.78 1.00
CA LEU A 33 -3.49 9.62 1.08
C LEU A 33 -4.30 9.48 -0.23
N ARG A 34 -4.08 8.42 -0.99
CA ARG A 34 -4.84 8.10 -2.22
C ARG A 34 -5.58 6.78 -2.03
N ILE A 35 -6.87 6.69 -2.37
CA ILE A 35 -7.64 5.46 -2.26
C ILE A 35 -7.56 4.70 -3.60
N ASP A 36 -7.06 3.47 -3.55
CA ASP A 36 -6.96 2.58 -4.71
C ASP A 36 -8.21 1.69 -4.79
N ASP A 37 -9.30 2.29 -5.26
CA ASP A 37 -10.60 1.65 -5.47
C ASP A 37 -10.77 1.13 -6.92
N SER A 38 -9.67 0.72 -7.55
CA SER A 38 -9.63 0.25 -8.94
C SER A 38 -10.36 -1.08 -9.18
N ASP A 39 -10.65 -1.85 -8.12
CA ASP A 39 -11.49 -3.04 -8.14
C ASP A 39 -12.89 -2.73 -7.55
N PRO A 40 -13.92 -2.46 -8.38
CA PRO A 40 -15.24 -2.04 -7.90
C PRO A 40 -16.02 -3.17 -7.21
N VAL A 41 -15.64 -4.44 -7.39
CA VAL A 41 -16.32 -5.58 -6.76
C VAL A 41 -15.88 -5.71 -5.31
N ARG A 42 -14.58 -5.49 -5.05
CA ARG A 42 -14.02 -5.62 -3.71
C ARG A 42 -14.00 -4.30 -2.93
N SER A 43 -13.97 -3.17 -3.63
CA SER A 43 -13.85 -1.85 -3.02
C SER A 43 -15.18 -1.40 -2.43
N LYS A 44 -15.17 -0.96 -1.17
CA LYS A 44 -16.37 -0.46 -0.50
C LYS A 44 -16.09 0.80 0.31
N GLU A 45 -17.07 1.71 0.32
CA GLU A 45 -16.96 2.96 1.08
C GLU A 45 -16.80 2.73 2.59
N GLU A 46 -17.40 1.65 3.15
CA GLU A 46 -17.20 1.27 4.56
C GLU A 46 -15.73 1.05 4.91
N TYR A 47 -14.94 0.49 3.99
CA TYR A 47 -13.53 0.24 4.18
C TYR A 47 -12.71 1.52 3.99
N THR A 48 -13.08 2.39 3.05
CA THR A 48 -12.50 3.73 2.91
C THR A 48 -12.64 4.52 4.21
N GLN A 49 -13.83 4.54 4.80
CA GLN A 49 -14.07 5.25 6.06
C GLN A 49 -13.30 4.65 7.23
N ASN A 50 -13.23 3.32 7.32
CA ASN A 50 -12.42 2.67 8.35
C ASN A 50 -10.93 2.98 8.23
N ILE A 51 -10.40 3.08 7.00
CA ILE A 51 -9.00 3.49 6.78
C ILE A 51 -8.78 4.90 7.31
N ILE A 52 -9.64 5.85 6.93
CA ILE A 52 -9.54 7.25 7.37
C ILE A 52 -9.64 7.34 8.90
N GLU A 53 -10.62 6.68 9.50
CA GLU A 53 -10.83 6.65 10.95
C GLU A 53 -9.63 6.03 11.69
N GLY A 54 -9.13 4.88 11.21
CA GLY A 54 -8.00 4.20 11.83
C GLY A 54 -6.71 5.02 11.77
N LEU A 55 -6.45 5.71 10.65
CA LEU A 55 -5.28 6.59 10.52
C LEU A 55 -5.42 7.85 11.41
N LYS A 56 -6.61 8.47 11.46
CA LYS A 56 -6.88 9.60 12.36
C LYS A 56 -6.71 9.20 13.82
N TRP A 57 -7.16 8.00 14.21
CA TRP A 57 -6.96 7.49 15.57
C TRP A 57 -5.47 7.33 15.93
N LEU A 58 -4.64 6.83 15.00
CA LEU A 58 -3.17 6.81 15.17
C LEU A 58 -2.55 8.23 15.19
N GLY A 59 -3.33 9.26 14.88
CA GLY A 59 -2.88 10.63 14.68
C GLY A 59 -1.90 10.75 13.51
N ILE A 60 -2.15 9.99 12.45
CA ILE A 60 -1.47 10.11 11.16
C ILE A 60 -2.37 10.98 10.28
N ASP A 61 -2.03 12.26 10.20
CA ASP A 61 -2.65 13.23 9.31
C ASP A 61 -2.07 13.12 7.89
N TRP A 62 -2.73 13.74 6.91
CA TRP A 62 -2.25 13.89 5.53
C TRP A 62 -2.46 15.31 5.06
N ASP A 63 -1.61 15.71 4.11
CA ASP A 63 -1.57 17.05 3.56
C ASP A 63 -2.43 17.15 2.28
N GLU A 64 -2.61 16.00 1.61
CA GLU A 64 -3.51 15.82 0.47
C GLU A 64 -4.27 14.49 0.63
N GLY A 65 -5.57 14.47 0.36
CA GLY A 65 -6.35 13.24 0.49
C GLY A 65 -7.82 13.31 0.12
N PRO A 66 -8.54 12.17 0.22
CA PRO A 66 -9.91 12.03 -0.29
C PRO A 66 -10.95 12.88 0.47
N ASP A 67 -10.69 13.23 1.72
CA ASP A 67 -11.60 14.01 2.58
C ASP A 67 -11.22 15.50 2.68
N ILE A 68 -9.94 15.84 2.51
CA ILE A 68 -9.44 17.23 2.61
C ILE A 68 -9.11 17.88 1.26
N GLY A 69 -9.06 17.11 0.19
CA GLY A 69 -8.66 17.60 -1.14
C GLY A 69 -7.15 17.85 -1.26
N GLY A 70 -6.79 18.78 -2.15
CA GLY A 70 -5.41 19.14 -2.46
C GLY A 70 -5.21 19.38 -3.97
N PRO A 71 -4.05 19.87 -4.41
CA PRO A 71 -3.80 20.29 -5.79
C PRO A 71 -3.84 19.16 -6.82
N SER A 72 -3.59 17.91 -6.41
CA SER A 72 -3.44 16.76 -7.31
C SER A 72 -4.69 15.87 -7.38
N GLY A 73 -5.82 16.34 -6.86
CA GLY A 73 -7.08 15.57 -6.78
C GLY A 73 -7.66 15.23 -8.16
N PRO A 74 -8.67 14.34 -8.23
CA PRO A 74 -9.29 13.61 -7.10
C PRO A 74 -8.37 12.54 -6.49
N TYR A 75 -8.59 12.15 -5.22
CA TYR A 75 -7.73 11.17 -4.53
C TYR A 75 -8.34 9.76 -4.46
N LYS A 76 -9.42 9.48 -5.19
CA LYS A 76 -9.93 8.13 -5.44
C LYS A 76 -9.61 7.72 -6.87
N GLN A 77 -8.97 6.57 -7.09
CA GLN A 77 -8.53 6.17 -8.43
C GLN A 77 -9.68 5.96 -9.41
N SER A 78 -10.85 5.54 -8.92
CA SER A 78 -12.07 5.37 -9.72
C SER A 78 -12.54 6.67 -10.39
N GLU A 79 -12.21 7.82 -9.80
CA GLU A 79 -12.59 9.17 -10.26
C GLU A 79 -11.60 9.77 -11.25
N ARG A 80 -10.48 9.09 -11.53
CA ARG A 80 -9.33 9.64 -12.28
C ARG A 80 -9.23 9.14 -13.71
N ARG A 81 -10.28 8.51 -14.25
CA ARG A 81 -10.27 7.88 -15.58
C ARG A 81 -9.86 8.83 -16.71
N GLU A 82 -10.33 10.07 -16.68
CA GLU A 82 -9.99 11.07 -17.69
C GLU A 82 -8.51 11.47 -17.65
N ILE A 83 -7.87 11.42 -16.47
CA ILE A 83 -6.45 11.71 -16.30
C ILE A 83 -5.60 10.64 -16.99
N TYR A 84 -6.05 9.39 -17.01
CA TYR A 84 -5.28 8.29 -17.61
C TYR A 84 -5.28 8.29 -19.14
N LYS A 85 -6.30 8.87 -19.79
CA LYS A 85 -6.46 8.80 -21.26
C LYS A 85 -5.29 9.43 -22.03
N PRO A 86 -4.85 10.67 -21.74
CA PRO A 86 -3.73 11.28 -22.47
C PRO A 86 -2.43 10.50 -22.34
N TYR A 87 -2.19 9.86 -21.19
CA TYR A 87 -1.01 9.02 -20.98
C TYR A 87 -1.04 7.76 -21.85
N LEU A 88 -2.20 7.14 -21.92
CA LEU A 88 -2.41 5.98 -22.77
C LEU A 88 -2.23 6.34 -24.26
N GLU A 89 -2.76 7.47 -24.70
CA GLU A 89 -2.55 7.99 -26.07
C GLU A 89 -1.08 8.21 -26.39
N ARG A 90 -0.32 8.82 -25.46
CA ARG A 90 1.14 8.99 -25.61
C ARG A 90 1.86 7.64 -25.74
N LEU A 91 1.44 6.63 -24.98
CA LEU A 91 2.01 5.29 -25.09
C LEU A 91 1.70 4.65 -26.46
N PHE A 92 0.50 4.84 -27.00
CA PHE A 92 0.15 4.39 -28.36
C PHE A 92 1.00 5.09 -29.42
N GLN A 93 1.17 6.41 -29.32
CA GLN A 93 2.00 7.20 -30.26
C GLN A 93 3.46 6.74 -30.27
N LYS A 94 3.98 6.31 -29.11
CA LYS A 94 5.33 5.75 -28.98
C LYS A 94 5.42 4.27 -29.37
N ASN A 95 4.33 3.66 -29.83
CA ASN A 95 4.22 2.22 -30.08
C ASN A 95 4.62 1.37 -28.85
N ALA A 96 4.45 1.89 -27.64
CA ALA A 96 4.77 1.18 -26.40
C ALA A 96 3.64 0.24 -25.96
N VAL A 97 2.44 0.41 -26.51
CA VAL A 97 1.25 -0.39 -26.19
C VAL A 97 0.48 -0.74 -27.46
N TYR A 98 -0.37 -1.77 -27.39
CA TYR A 98 -1.23 -2.20 -28.48
C TYR A 98 -2.54 -2.82 -27.98
N ARG A 99 -3.51 -2.96 -28.88
CA ARG A 99 -4.81 -3.58 -28.61
C ARG A 99 -4.71 -5.10 -28.72
N CYS A 100 -5.18 -5.79 -27.69
CA CYS A 100 -5.22 -7.25 -27.63
C CYS A 100 -6.68 -7.74 -27.66
N TYR A 101 -7.01 -8.57 -28.64
CA TYR A 101 -8.35 -9.13 -28.85
C TYR A 101 -8.45 -10.61 -28.44
N CYS A 102 -7.41 -11.17 -27.82
CA CYS A 102 -7.45 -12.54 -27.29
C CYS A 102 -8.48 -12.67 -26.17
N THR A 103 -9.28 -13.74 -26.21
CA THR A 103 -10.26 -14.03 -25.14
C THR A 103 -9.60 -14.71 -23.93
N PRO A 104 -10.21 -14.65 -22.74
CA PRO A 104 -9.71 -15.37 -21.57
C PRO A 104 -9.52 -16.87 -21.82
N GLU A 105 -10.41 -17.50 -22.58
CA GLU A 105 -10.36 -18.93 -22.92
C GLU A 105 -9.17 -19.25 -23.83
N GLU A 106 -8.91 -18.41 -24.84
CA GLU A 106 -7.74 -18.53 -25.72
C GLU A 106 -6.43 -18.40 -24.93
N LEU A 107 -6.39 -17.47 -23.97
CA LEU A 107 -5.22 -17.24 -23.10
C LEU A 107 -5.01 -18.39 -22.10
N ASP A 108 -6.08 -18.96 -21.54
CA ASP A 108 -6.00 -20.09 -20.62
C ASP A 108 -5.51 -21.37 -21.33
N LEU A 109 -5.99 -21.62 -22.54
CA LEU A 109 -5.52 -22.74 -23.37
C LEU A 109 -4.02 -22.60 -23.70
N GLU A 110 -3.59 -21.39 -24.08
CA GLU A 110 -2.19 -21.09 -24.36
C GLU A 110 -1.30 -21.27 -23.12
N ARG A 111 -1.80 -20.85 -21.96
CA ARG A 111 -1.11 -21.03 -20.67
C ARG A 111 -0.92 -22.50 -20.35
N LYS A 112 -1.98 -23.31 -20.44
CA LYS A 112 -1.94 -24.75 -20.17
C LYS A 112 -0.96 -25.47 -21.09
N LYS A 113 -0.96 -25.13 -22.38
CA LYS A 113 -0.02 -25.71 -23.36
C LYS A 113 1.44 -25.43 -23.00
N GLN A 114 1.77 -24.20 -22.61
CA GLN A 114 3.13 -23.86 -22.15
C GLN A 114 3.50 -24.65 -20.89
N GLN A 115 2.58 -24.77 -19.93
CA GLN A 115 2.81 -25.54 -18.70
C GLN A 115 3.04 -27.03 -18.97
N GLU A 116 2.27 -27.64 -19.87
CA GLU A 116 2.45 -29.03 -20.31
C GLU A 116 3.80 -29.26 -20.98
N GLN A 117 4.37 -28.22 -21.60
CA GLN A 117 5.70 -28.23 -22.20
C GLN A 117 6.82 -27.90 -21.20
N GLY A 118 6.50 -27.67 -19.92
CA GLY A 118 7.46 -27.28 -18.88
C GLY A 118 7.97 -25.84 -19.02
N GLU A 119 7.33 -25.01 -19.83
CA GLU A 119 7.69 -23.62 -20.06
C GLU A 119 7.06 -22.69 -19.02
N VAL A 120 7.72 -21.58 -18.71
CA VAL A 120 7.15 -20.52 -17.88
C VAL A 120 6.10 -19.77 -18.72
N PRO A 121 4.82 -19.72 -18.31
CA PRO A 121 3.79 -19.14 -19.16
C PRO A 121 3.99 -17.65 -19.39
N LYS A 122 4.00 -17.24 -20.65
CA LYS A 122 3.98 -15.85 -21.09
C LYS A 122 3.02 -15.67 -22.25
N TYR A 123 2.56 -14.43 -22.47
CA TYR A 123 1.75 -14.13 -23.63
C TYR A 123 2.61 -14.21 -24.90
N LEU A 124 2.13 -14.93 -25.92
CA LEU A 124 2.84 -15.15 -27.18
C LEU A 124 2.68 -14.01 -28.21
N GLU A 125 2.33 -12.80 -27.75
CA GLU A 125 2.38 -11.57 -28.56
C GLU A 125 1.51 -11.60 -29.83
N LYS A 126 0.49 -12.48 -29.87
CA LYS A 126 -0.36 -12.71 -31.06
C LYS A 126 -1.01 -11.45 -31.63
N CYS A 127 -1.35 -10.49 -30.76
CA CYS A 127 -1.95 -9.21 -31.18
C CYS A 127 -0.94 -8.08 -31.36
N SER A 128 0.36 -8.33 -31.20
CA SER A 128 1.43 -7.32 -31.21
C SER A 128 1.56 -6.62 -32.58
N HIS A 129 1.30 -7.33 -33.68
CA HIS A 129 1.50 -6.83 -35.04
C HIS A 129 0.24 -6.95 -35.91
N LEU A 130 -0.95 -6.79 -35.33
CA LEU A 130 -2.19 -6.84 -36.09
C LEU A 130 -2.23 -5.75 -37.16
N THR A 131 -2.69 -6.10 -38.35
CA THR A 131 -3.03 -5.10 -39.37
C THR A 131 -4.36 -4.44 -39.04
N VAL A 132 -4.63 -3.29 -39.67
CA VAL A 132 -5.92 -2.59 -39.50
C VAL A 132 -7.09 -3.49 -39.89
N GLU A 133 -6.94 -4.30 -40.94
CA GLU A 133 -7.97 -5.25 -41.40
C GLU A 133 -8.24 -6.34 -40.35
N GLN A 134 -7.20 -6.87 -39.72
CA GLN A 134 -7.34 -7.87 -38.65
C GLN A 134 -8.02 -7.29 -37.41
N GLU A 135 -7.66 -6.07 -37.01
CA GLU A 135 -8.36 -5.39 -35.92
C GLU A 135 -9.84 -5.19 -36.23
N GLN A 136 -10.18 -4.73 -37.45
CA GLN A 136 -11.58 -4.57 -37.87
C GLN A 136 -12.35 -5.88 -37.85
N GLN A 137 -11.74 -7.00 -38.27
CA GLN A 137 -12.37 -8.31 -38.18
C GLN A 137 -12.73 -8.70 -36.75
N PHE A 138 -11.86 -8.45 -35.77
CA PHE A 138 -12.17 -8.72 -34.36
C PHE A 138 -13.28 -7.82 -33.83
N LEU A 139 -13.30 -6.54 -34.24
CA LEU A 139 -14.37 -5.60 -33.86
C LEU A 139 -15.73 -6.04 -34.44
N ILE A 140 -15.78 -6.50 -35.69
CA ILE A 140 -17.00 -7.04 -36.33
C ILE A 140 -17.50 -8.28 -35.59
N GLN A 141 -16.59 -9.11 -35.05
CA GLN A 141 -16.93 -10.25 -34.20
C GLN A 141 -17.40 -9.85 -32.79
N GLY A 142 -17.49 -8.55 -32.48
CA GLY A 142 -17.90 -8.04 -31.19
C GLY A 142 -16.83 -8.15 -30.10
N ARG A 143 -15.57 -8.46 -30.46
CA ARG A 143 -14.48 -8.54 -29.48
C ARG A 143 -14.10 -7.13 -29.01
N LYS A 144 -13.99 -6.96 -27.69
CA LYS A 144 -13.52 -5.72 -27.07
C LYS A 144 -12.05 -5.84 -26.69
N PRO A 145 -11.17 -4.95 -27.19
CA PRO A 145 -9.74 -5.08 -26.95
C PRO A 145 -9.37 -4.67 -25.53
N ALA A 146 -8.53 -5.46 -24.89
CA ALA A 146 -7.72 -5.00 -23.77
C ALA A 146 -6.46 -4.29 -24.27
N ILE A 147 -5.69 -3.66 -23.39
CA ILE A 147 -4.45 -2.97 -23.77
C ILE A 147 -3.26 -3.65 -23.12
N ARG A 148 -2.29 -4.02 -23.96
CA ARG A 148 -1.01 -4.59 -23.53
C ARG A 148 0.13 -3.61 -23.73
N PHE A 149 1.08 -3.65 -22.82
CA PHE A 149 2.37 -2.99 -22.93
C PHE A 149 3.37 -3.92 -23.62
N ARG A 150 4.10 -3.38 -24.60
CA ARG A 150 5.18 -4.07 -25.31
C ARG A 150 6.41 -4.14 -24.42
N ASN A 151 6.72 -5.32 -23.91
CA ASN A 151 7.93 -5.53 -23.16
C ASN A 151 9.15 -5.46 -24.10
N PRO A 152 10.06 -4.49 -23.94
CA PRO A 152 11.23 -4.37 -24.82
C PRO A 152 12.29 -5.46 -24.58
N GLY A 153 12.08 -6.36 -23.62
CA GLY A 153 13.00 -7.47 -23.33
C GLY A 153 14.36 -7.03 -22.77
N LYS A 154 14.47 -5.79 -22.28
CA LYS A 154 15.71 -5.23 -21.74
C LYS A 154 15.94 -5.65 -20.29
N VAL A 155 17.17 -5.50 -19.83
CA VAL A 155 17.45 -5.57 -18.39
C VAL A 155 16.90 -4.30 -17.73
N VAL A 156 16.10 -4.47 -16.69
CA VAL A 156 15.67 -3.40 -15.80
C VAL A 156 16.49 -3.48 -14.52
N GLU A 157 17.06 -2.35 -14.13
CA GLU A 157 17.90 -2.24 -12.95
C GLU A 157 17.47 -1.02 -12.13
N PHE A 158 17.36 -1.20 -10.82
CA PHE A 158 16.97 -0.15 -9.90
C PHE A 158 17.57 -0.34 -8.52
N GLU A 159 17.71 0.76 -7.79
CA GLU A 159 18.09 0.77 -6.38
C GLU A 159 16.82 0.82 -5.52
N ASP A 160 16.68 -0.16 -4.64
CA ASP A 160 15.69 -0.14 -3.57
C ASP A 160 16.36 0.30 -2.27
N MET A 161 15.80 1.28 -1.58
CA MET A 161 16.38 1.85 -0.35
C MET A 161 16.49 0.81 0.78
N VAL A 162 15.68 -0.25 0.75
CA VAL A 162 15.72 -1.34 1.74
C VAL A 162 16.39 -2.58 1.15
N ARG A 163 16.13 -2.95 -0.11
CA ARG A 163 16.63 -4.20 -0.71
C ARG A 163 17.99 -4.06 -1.39
N GLY A 164 18.43 -2.83 -1.66
CA GLY A 164 19.61 -2.51 -2.45
C GLY A 164 19.38 -2.69 -3.95
N ARG A 165 20.47 -2.81 -4.70
CA ARG A 165 20.45 -2.97 -6.15
C ARG A 165 19.77 -4.26 -6.60
N ILE A 166 18.75 -4.14 -7.44
CA ILE A 166 18.02 -5.25 -8.05
C ILE A 166 18.16 -5.17 -9.57
N LYS A 167 18.39 -6.33 -10.20
CA LYS A 167 18.52 -6.46 -11.65
C LYS A 167 17.63 -7.59 -12.15
N VAL A 168 16.74 -7.28 -13.09
CA VAL A 168 15.77 -8.23 -13.66
C VAL A 168 15.91 -8.24 -15.17
N ASN A 169 16.11 -9.42 -15.76
CA ASN A 169 16.12 -9.57 -17.21
C ASN A 169 14.68 -9.69 -17.73
N MET A 170 14.18 -8.64 -18.38
CA MET A 170 12.80 -8.65 -18.87
C MET A 170 12.58 -9.54 -20.10
N SER A 171 13.63 -10.06 -20.75
CA SER A 171 13.50 -10.98 -21.90
C SER A 171 12.78 -12.29 -21.54
N GLN A 172 12.70 -12.62 -20.25
CA GLN A 172 12.04 -13.82 -19.74
C GLN A 172 10.51 -13.65 -19.59
N PHE A 173 10.01 -12.42 -19.65
CA PHE A 173 8.58 -12.10 -19.50
C PHE A 173 7.99 -11.66 -20.84
N GLY A 174 6.69 -11.89 -21.04
CA GLY A 174 5.97 -11.41 -22.24
C GLY A 174 5.31 -10.05 -22.03
N ASP A 175 4.61 -9.59 -23.05
CA ASP A 175 3.78 -8.39 -22.99
C ASP A 175 2.65 -8.52 -21.97
N PHE A 176 2.47 -7.48 -21.15
CA PHE A 176 1.59 -7.51 -19.98
C PHE A 176 0.43 -6.52 -20.13
N LEU A 177 -0.71 -6.81 -19.49
CA LEU A 177 -1.88 -5.95 -19.55
C LEU A 177 -1.68 -4.67 -18.72
N ILE A 178 -2.16 -3.56 -19.25
CA ILE A 178 -2.22 -2.27 -18.54
C ILE A 178 -3.64 -1.68 -18.46
N ALA A 179 -4.56 -2.14 -19.30
CA ALA A 179 -5.99 -1.83 -19.18
C ALA A 179 -6.85 -3.01 -19.65
N ARG A 180 -8.04 -3.15 -19.06
CA ARG A 180 -9.02 -4.19 -19.41
C ARG A 180 -9.85 -3.79 -20.62
N SER A 181 -10.62 -4.74 -21.16
CA SER A 181 -11.50 -4.52 -22.31
C SER A 181 -12.67 -3.55 -22.07
N ASP A 182 -13.00 -3.27 -20.82
CA ASP A 182 -13.97 -2.25 -20.42
C ASP A 182 -13.35 -0.84 -20.31
N GLY A 183 -12.06 -0.70 -20.62
CA GLY A 183 -11.30 0.54 -20.51
C GLY A 183 -10.78 0.84 -19.10
N SER A 184 -11.09 0.02 -18.10
CA SER A 184 -10.55 0.22 -16.75
C SER A 184 -9.03 0.01 -16.73
N PRO A 185 -8.25 0.95 -16.16
CA PRO A 185 -6.82 0.78 -16.02
C PRO A 185 -6.52 -0.34 -15.02
N LEU A 186 -5.39 -1.02 -15.20
CA LEU A 186 -4.84 -1.95 -14.23
C LEU A 186 -3.87 -1.24 -13.29
N LEU A 187 -3.67 -1.84 -12.11
CA LEU A 187 -2.86 -1.32 -11.01
C LEU A 187 -1.51 -0.74 -11.46
N ASN A 188 -0.74 -1.52 -12.23
CA ASN A 188 0.59 -1.10 -12.67
C ASN A 188 0.59 0.14 -13.56
N PHE A 189 -0.52 0.46 -14.23
CA PHE A 189 -0.62 1.67 -15.03
C PHE A 189 -1.19 2.83 -14.22
N ALA A 190 -2.33 2.62 -13.54
CA ALA A 190 -2.98 3.65 -12.74
C ALA A 190 -2.05 4.25 -11.69
N VAL A 191 -1.34 3.40 -10.93
CA VAL A 191 -0.41 3.83 -9.88
C VAL A 191 0.69 4.74 -10.44
N ILE A 192 1.23 4.42 -11.61
CA ILE A 192 2.31 5.21 -12.21
C ILE A 192 1.81 6.57 -12.65
N ILE A 193 0.65 6.62 -13.30
CA ILE A 193 0.10 7.90 -13.74
C ILE A 193 -0.21 8.77 -12.53
N ASP A 194 -0.76 8.19 -11.47
CA ASP A 194 -1.03 8.94 -10.24
C ASP A 194 0.24 9.39 -9.54
N ASP A 195 1.28 8.57 -9.51
CA ASP A 195 2.56 8.94 -8.91
C ASP A 195 3.21 10.10 -9.69
N ILE A 196 3.08 10.13 -11.02
CA ILE A 196 3.53 11.25 -11.86
C ILE A 196 2.71 12.52 -11.57
N GLU A 197 1.38 12.42 -11.61
CA GLU A 197 0.45 13.55 -11.43
C GLU A 197 0.52 14.15 -10.03
N MET A 198 0.69 13.29 -9.01
CA MET A 198 0.87 13.68 -7.61
C MET A 198 2.33 13.99 -7.27
N LYS A 199 3.24 13.98 -8.26
CA LYS A 199 4.67 14.33 -8.11
C LYS A 199 5.37 13.55 -6.99
N ILE A 200 5.05 12.27 -6.87
CA ILE A 200 5.62 11.39 -5.84
C ILE A 200 7.13 11.27 -6.06
N THR A 201 7.89 11.50 -4.99
CA THR A 201 9.36 11.40 -5.01
C THR A 201 9.89 10.08 -4.44
N HIS A 202 9.15 9.50 -3.50
CA HIS A 202 9.48 8.24 -2.83
C HIS A 202 8.24 7.36 -2.73
N VAL A 203 8.37 6.12 -3.19
CA VAL A 203 7.34 5.08 -3.08
C VAL A 203 7.79 4.08 -2.01
N ILE A 204 7.15 4.15 -0.85
CA ILE A 204 7.41 3.27 0.29
C ILE A 204 6.21 2.31 0.43
N ARG A 205 6.44 1.02 0.19
CA ARG A 205 5.37 0.00 0.11
C ARG A 205 5.87 -1.37 0.55
N GLY A 206 5.00 -2.37 0.51
CA GLY A 206 5.34 -3.75 0.86
C GLY A 206 6.10 -4.48 -0.23
N GLU A 207 6.87 -5.50 0.17
CA GLU A 207 7.67 -6.33 -0.72
C GLU A 207 6.86 -7.18 -1.72
N ASP A 208 5.53 -7.26 -1.58
CA ASP A 208 4.63 -7.81 -2.61
C ASP A 208 4.77 -7.09 -3.96
N PHE A 209 5.19 -5.82 -3.94
CA PHE A 209 5.39 -5.04 -5.16
C PHE A 209 6.79 -5.16 -5.77
N LEU A 210 7.71 -5.93 -5.18
CA LEU A 210 9.05 -6.13 -5.77
C LEU A 210 8.96 -6.68 -7.19
N ASN A 211 8.10 -7.68 -7.40
CA ASN A 211 7.89 -8.28 -8.73
C ASN A 211 7.16 -7.36 -9.70
N ALA A 212 6.37 -6.40 -9.21
CA ALA A 212 5.68 -5.41 -10.04
C ALA A 212 6.61 -4.26 -10.46
N THR A 213 7.65 -3.98 -9.67
CA THR A 213 8.53 -2.83 -9.85
C THR A 213 9.21 -2.78 -11.24
N PRO A 214 9.76 -3.88 -11.79
CA PRO A 214 10.34 -3.86 -13.14
C PRO A 214 9.33 -3.46 -14.22
N TYR A 215 8.10 -3.98 -14.15
CA TYR A 215 7.03 -3.62 -15.08
C TYR A 215 6.66 -2.14 -14.98
N GLN A 216 6.68 -1.59 -13.77
CA GLN A 216 6.38 -0.18 -13.55
C GLN A 216 7.49 0.72 -14.12
N ILE A 217 8.75 0.37 -13.91
CA ILE A 217 9.89 1.10 -14.49
C ILE A 217 9.81 1.14 -16.02
N LEU A 218 9.41 0.03 -16.67
CA LEU A 218 9.23 0.04 -18.13
C LEU A 218 8.19 1.07 -18.61
N ILE A 219 7.10 1.26 -17.86
CA ILE A 219 6.08 2.27 -18.20
C ILE A 219 6.63 3.69 -17.97
N TYR A 220 7.32 3.94 -16.86
CA TYR A 220 8.02 5.22 -16.60
C TYR A 220 8.97 5.57 -17.76
N ASP A 221 9.80 4.62 -18.17
CA ASP A 221 10.73 4.77 -19.30
C ASP A 221 9.99 5.09 -20.61
N ALA A 222 8.90 4.36 -20.90
CA ALA A 222 8.10 4.61 -22.09
C ALA A 222 7.44 6.00 -22.07
N LEU A 223 7.04 6.50 -20.91
CA LEU A 223 6.52 7.86 -20.76
C LEU A 223 7.62 8.93 -20.84
N GLY A 224 8.88 8.55 -20.61
CA GLY A 224 10.03 9.44 -20.57
C GLY A 224 10.13 10.23 -19.27
N VAL A 225 9.67 9.64 -18.16
CA VAL A 225 9.66 10.24 -16.83
C VAL A 225 10.50 9.35 -15.90
N PRO A 226 11.43 9.90 -15.10
CA PRO A 226 12.20 9.09 -14.15
C PRO A 226 11.27 8.51 -13.07
N PRO A 227 11.46 7.24 -12.65
CA PRO A 227 10.71 6.68 -11.55
C PRO A 227 11.09 7.36 -10.22
N PRO A 228 10.18 7.40 -9.23
CA PRO A 228 10.52 7.80 -7.87
C PRO A 228 11.52 6.84 -7.24
N LYS A 229 12.16 7.26 -6.15
CA LYS A 229 12.93 6.33 -5.31
C LYS A 229 11.99 5.30 -4.68
N ILE A 230 12.46 4.07 -4.52
CA ILE A 230 11.61 2.95 -4.09
C ILE A 230 12.17 2.36 -2.80
N ALA A 231 11.28 2.06 -1.85
CA ALA A 231 11.58 1.32 -0.64
C ALA A 231 10.54 0.21 -0.44
N ASN A 232 10.95 -1.06 -0.52
CA ASN A 232 10.05 -2.20 -0.31
C ASN A 232 10.27 -2.83 1.07
N LEU A 233 9.36 -2.52 2.00
CA LEU A 233 9.31 -3.01 3.38
C LEU A 233 8.97 -4.50 3.45
N SER A 234 9.60 -5.22 4.38
CA SER A 234 9.30 -6.64 4.64
C SER A 234 7.88 -6.83 5.15
N PHE A 235 7.28 -7.98 4.85
CA PHE A 235 6.04 -8.35 5.52
C PHE A 235 6.24 -8.45 7.03
N ILE A 236 5.16 -8.22 7.76
CA ILE A 236 5.09 -8.54 9.18
C ILE A 236 4.70 -10.01 9.31
N TYR A 237 5.45 -10.74 10.11
CA TYR A 237 5.26 -12.16 10.37
C TYR A 237 4.64 -12.39 11.75
N ALA A 238 3.99 -13.52 11.91
CA ALA A 238 3.54 -14.02 13.20
C ALA A 238 4.72 -14.68 13.97
N PRO A 239 4.57 -14.95 15.29
CA PRO A 239 5.61 -15.62 16.07
C PRO A 239 6.00 -17.01 15.58
N ASP A 240 5.14 -17.67 14.80
CA ASP A 240 5.41 -18.95 14.13
C ASP A 240 6.11 -18.81 12.77
N HIS A 241 6.56 -17.60 12.41
CA HIS A 241 7.18 -17.25 11.13
C HIS A 241 6.31 -17.49 9.89
N THR A 242 4.99 -17.58 10.06
CA THR A 242 4.06 -17.46 8.94
C THR A 242 3.68 -16.00 8.70
N LYS A 243 3.11 -15.69 7.52
CA LYS A 243 2.61 -14.34 7.23
C LYS A 243 1.52 -13.98 8.25
N LEU A 244 1.60 -12.78 8.82
CA LEU A 244 0.62 -12.34 9.82
C LEU A 244 -0.80 -12.35 9.22
N SER A 245 -1.75 -12.93 9.96
CA SER A 245 -3.14 -13.12 9.53
C SER A 245 -4.10 -12.90 10.69
N LYS A 246 -5.41 -12.85 10.41
CA LYS A 246 -6.45 -12.72 11.44
C LYS A 246 -6.38 -13.78 12.54
N ARG A 247 -5.91 -14.98 12.23
CA ARG A 247 -5.77 -16.08 13.21
C ARG A 247 -4.70 -15.81 14.28
N HIS A 248 -3.77 -14.91 13.98
CA HIS A 248 -2.65 -14.55 14.85
C HIS A 248 -2.96 -13.31 15.73
N GLY A 249 -4.24 -12.92 15.82
CA GLY A 249 -4.69 -11.74 16.56
C GLY A 249 -4.51 -10.42 15.81
N ALA A 250 -3.98 -10.44 14.58
CA ALA A 250 -3.90 -9.24 13.75
C ALA A 250 -5.26 -8.88 13.20
N THR A 251 -5.78 -7.75 13.68
CA THR A 251 -7.08 -7.26 13.28
C THR A 251 -7.02 -5.81 12.78
N ALA A 252 -8.18 -5.22 12.54
CA ALA A 252 -8.30 -3.82 12.15
C ALA A 252 -7.75 -2.92 13.26
N ILE A 253 -7.12 -1.81 12.88
CA ILE A 253 -6.61 -0.79 13.81
C ILE A 253 -7.71 -0.29 14.75
N THR A 254 -8.92 -0.08 14.23
CA THR A 254 -10.08 0.33 15.04
C THR A 254 -10.47 -0.70 16.10
N GLN A 255 -10.23 -2.00 15.88
CA GLN A 255 -10.47 -3.01 16.91
C GLN A 255 -9.45 -2.95 18.05
N TYR A 256 -8.19 -2.58 17.78
CA TYR A 256 -7.23 -2.33 18.87
C TYR A 256 -7.66 -1.12 19.72
N ARG A 257 -8.18 -0.06 19.10
CA ARG A 257 -8.81 1.03 19.86
C ARG A 257 -9.94 0.50 20.74
N ASP A 258 -10.86 -0.28 20.16
CA ASP A 258 -12.02 -0.82 20.88
C ASP A 258 -11.63 -1.85 21.97
N MET A 259 -10.42 -2.38 21.93
CA MET A 259 -9.82 -3.23 22.97
C MET A 259 -9.09 -2.43 24.06
N GLY A 260 -8.98 -1.11 23.95
CA GLY A 260 -8.36 -0.24 24.96
C GLY A 260 -6.85 0.00 24.77
N TYR A 261 -6.32 -0.27 23.56
CA TYR A 261 -4.97 0.17 23.25
C TYR A 261 -4.93 1.70 23.08
N LEU A 262 -3.81 2.32 23.44
CA LEU A 262 -3.55 3.72 23.23
C LEU A 262 -2.88 3.95 21.86
N PRO A 263 -3.22 5.05 21.15
CA PRO A 263 -2.63 5.32 19.84
C PRO A 263 -1.12 5.53 19.92
N GLU A 264 -0.60 6.13 20.99
CA GLU A 264 0.85 6.33 21.20
C GLU A 264 1.59 5.01 21.35
N ALA A 265 0.98 4.05 22.07
CA ALA A 265 1.52 2.70 22.22
C ALA A 265 1.55 1.95 20.88
N MET A 266 0.47 2.04 20.10
CA MET A 266 0.40 1.42 18.79
C MET A 266 1.42 2.04 17.82
N VAL A 267 1.50 3.38 17.75
CA VAL A 267 2.46 4.08 16.88
C VAL A 267 3.89 3.72 17.23
N ASN A 268 4.28 3.75 18.52
CA ASN A 268 5.62 3.36 18.92
C ASN A 268 5.91 1.89 18.60
N PHE A 269 4.98 0.98 18.92
CA PHE A 269 5.16 -0.44 18.63
C PHE A 269 5.35 -0.69 17.13
N LEU A 270 4.49 -0.11 16.28
CA LEU A 270 4.58 -0.22 14.83
C LEU A 270 5.89 0.38 14.31
N ALA A 271 6.33 1.53 14.82
CA ALA A 271 7.57 2.17 14.39
C ALA A 271 8.78 1.26 14.59
N LEU A 272 8.81 0.44 15.64
CA LEU A 272 9.92 -0.48 15.92
C LEU A 272 9.83 -1.81 15.17
N LEU A 273 8.81 -2.04 14.34
CA LEU A 273 8.71 -3.22 13.50
C LEU A 273 9.61 -3.09 12.26
N GLY A 274 10.89 -3.36 12.44
CA GLY A 274 11.86 -3.33 11.33
C GLY A 274 12.56 -1.98 11.17
N TRP A 275 12.50 -1.11 12.18
CA TRP A 275 13.35 0.07 12.29
C TRP A 275 13.92 0.16 13.71
N ASN A 276 15.18 0.57 13.83
CA ASN A 276 15.86 0.77 15.11
C ASN A 276 16.75 2.03 15.00
N PRO A 277 16.65 3.01 15.91
CA PRO A 277 17.38 4.28 15.80
C PRO A 277 18.90 4.17 16.02
N GLY A 278 19.42 2.98 16.34
CA GLY A 278 20.83 2.69 16.61
C GLY A 278 21.16 2.57 18.11
N ASP A 279 20.16 2.64 18.98
CA ASP A 279 20.30 2.49 20.43
C ASP A 279 19.30 1.45 20.98
N GLU A 280 19.32 1.22 22.30
CA GLU A 280 18.45 0.28 23.00
C GLU A 280 17.11 0.90 23.43
N ARG A 281 16.81 2.13 23.00
CA ARG A 281 15.59 2.82 23.42
C ARG A 281 14.39 2.20 22.73
N GLU A 282 13.37 1.86 23.51
CA GLU A 282 12.13 1.32 22.99
C GLU A 282 10.98 2.33 23.05
N PHE A 283 11.00 3.28 23.97
CA PHE A 283 9.92 4.25 24.18
C PHE A 283 10.18 5.59 23.49
N PHE A 284 9.24 6.01 22.65
CA PHE A 284 9.34 7.24 21.88
C PHE A 284 8.02 8.02 21.90
N THR A 285 8.14 9.34 21.96
CA THR A 285 7.06 10.23 21.52
C THR A 285 6.99 10.25 20.00
N LYS A 286 5.85 10.71 19.46
CA LYS A 286 5.68 10.88 18.02
C LYS A 286 6.72 11.84 17.44
N GLU A 287 7.01 12.92 18.15
CA GLU A 287 8.00 13.94 17.78
C GLU A 287 9.41 13.36 17.72
N GLN A 288 9.76 12.49 18.69
CA GLN A 288 11.04 11.78 18.68
C GLN A 288 11.17 10.79 17.54
N LEU A 289 10.08 10.09 17.15
CA LEU A 289 10.07 9.21 15.98
C LEU A 289 10.29 10.04 14.71
N ILE A 290 9.55 11.13 14.53
CA ILE A 290 9.72 12.05 13.38
C ILE A 290 11.16 12.55 13.31
N ALA A 291 11.74 13.02 14.42
CA ALA A 291 13.07 13.60 14.42
C ALA A 291 14.18 12.59 14.09
N GLN A 292 13.97 11.29 14.35
CA GLN A 292 15.02 10.26 14.23
C GLN A 292 14.81 9.31 13.05
N PHE A 293 13.63 9.30 12.42
CA PHE A 293 13.30 8.35 11.37
C PHE A 293 14.23 8.52 10.17
N ASP A 294 14.81 7.40 9.73
CA ASP A 294 15.76 7.34 8.63
C ASP A 294 15.66 5.93 8.01
N PHE A 295 15.66 5.87 6.67
CA PHE A 295 15.60 4.61 5.94
C PHE A 295 16.89 3.79 6.04
N ASP A 296 18.04 4.42 6.29
CA ASP A 296 19.30 3.69 6.50
C ASP A 296 19.24 2.79 7.75
N LYS A 297 18.27 3.06 8.63
CA LYS A 297 18.00 2.32 9.87
C LYS A 297 16.85 1.32 9.74
N VAL A 298 16.24 1.22 8.56
CA VAL A 298 15.21 0.22 8.26
C VAL A 298 15.88 -1.10 7.91
N GLN A 299 15.46 -2.16 8.59
CA GLN A 299 16.07 -3.48 8.49
C GLN A 299 15.45 -4.28 7.34
N LYS A 300 16.28 -5.07 6.66
CA LYS A 300 15.84 -6.06 5.65
C LYS A 300 15.08 -7.25 6.24
N GLY A 301 15.26 -7.50 7.54
CA GLY A 301 14.67 -8.64 8.24
C GLY A 301 13.14 -8.58 8.25
N ALA A 302 12.52 -9.74 8.46
CA ALA A 302 11.08 -9.87 8.63
C ALA A 302 10.68 -9.53 10.08
N PRO A 303 10.05 -8.37 10.35
CA PRO A 303 9.61 -8.05 11.69
C PRO A 303 8.52 -9.01 12.15
N VAL A 304 8.59 -9.43 13.42
CA VAL A 304 7.62 -10.33 14.04
C VAL A 304 6.67 -9.53 14.91
N PHE A 305 5.37 -9.66 14.64
CA PHE A 305 4.34 -9.11 15.49
C PHE A 305 4.22 -9.92 16.79
N ASN A 306 4.41 -9.24 17.93
CA ASN A 306 4.28 -9.85 19.24
C ASN A 306 3.28 -9.07 20.10
N ILE A 307 2.09 -9.66 20.31
CA ILE A 307 1.02 -9.05 21.11
C ILE A 307 1.43 -8.79 22.56
N LYS A 308 2.30 -9.63 23.16
CA LYS A 308 2.78 -9.41 24.53
C LYS A 308 3.65 -8.16 24.61
N LYS A 309 4.46 -7.91 23.57
CA LYS A 309 5.26 -6.68 23.47
C LYS A 309 4.36 -5.46 23.28
N LEU A 310 3.33 -5.55 22.44
CA LEU A 310 2.34 -4.47 22.30
C LEU A 310 1.62 -4.19 23.63
N ASN A 311 1.23 -5.21 24.40
CA ASN A 311 0.64 -5.03 25.73
C ASN A 311 1.60 -4.31 26.69
N TRP A 312 2.89 -4.66 26.64
CA TRP A 312 3.91 -4.01 27.45
C TRP A 312 4.08 -2.52 27.09
N PHE A 313 4.09 -2.18 25.79
CA PHE A 313 4.00 -0.78 25.36
C PHE A 313 2.75 -0.11 25.90
N ASN A 314 1.59 -0.75 25.74
CA ASN A 314 0.31 -0.18 26.15
C ASN A 314 0.29 0.15 27.65
N SER A 315 0.71 -0.80 28.49
CA SER A 315 0.78 -0.60 29.94
C SER A 315 1.74 0.54 30.31
N HIS A 316 2.90 0.64 29.63
CA HIS A 316 3.82 1.76 29.84
C HIS A 316 3.15 3.11 29.57
N TYR A 317 2.45 3.26 28.44
CA TYR A 317 1.76 4.52 28.11
C TYR A 317 0.55 4.80 29.00
N ILE A 318 -0.19 3.78 29.43
CA ILE A 318 -1.27 3.94 30.41
C ILE A 318 -0.72 4.51 31.73
N LYS A 319 0.42 4.02 32.20
CA LYS A 319 1.06 4.49 33.44
C LYS A 319 1.50 5.94 33.40
N GLN A 320 1.70 6.51 32.20
CA GLN A 320 2.04 7.91 32.03
C GLN A 320 0.84 8.86 32.05
N LYS A 321 -0.39 8.37 31.83
CA LYS A 321 -1.60 9.21 31.83
C LYS A 321 -1.91 9.70 33.24
N THR A 322 -2.39 10.93 33.37
CA THR A 322 -2.99 11.40 34.62
C THR A 322 -4.24 10.58 34.96
N ASP A 323 -4.66 10.60 36.23
CA ASP A 323 -5.84 9.85 36.66
C ASP A 323 -7.11 10.38 35.97
N GLU A 324 -7.16 11.68 35.67
CA GLU A 324 -8.22 12.32 34.92
C GLU A 324 -8.25 11.89 33.44
N GLU A 325 -7.09 11.87 32.76
CA GLU A 325 -7.00 11.37 31.38
C GLU A 325 -7.38 9.89 31.30
N LEU A 326 -6.89 9.08 32.25
CA LEU A 326 -7.21 7.66 32.30
C LEU A 326 -8.71 7.45 32.57
N ALA A 327 -9.34 8.29 33.39
CA ALA A 327 -10.79 8.24 33.61
C ALA A 327 -11.58 8.47 32.32
N ASP A 328 -11.16 9.42 31.48
CA ASP A 328 -11.79 9.65 30.17
C ASP A 328 -11.59 8.45 29.23
N LEU A 329 -10.40 7.86 29.22
CA LEU A 329 -10.07 6.69 28.41
C LEU A 329 -10.81 5.42 28.85
N LEU A 330 -11.12 5.29 30.15
CA LEU A 330 -11.88 4.17 30.71
C LEU A 330 -13.39 4.30 30.46
N LYS A 331 -13.89 5.50 30.15
CA LYS A 331 -15.34 5.74 30.02
C LYS A 331 -16.04 4.83 29.01
N PRO A 332 -15.48 4.53 27.82
CA PRO A 332 -16.10 3.60 26.87
C PRO A 332 -16.17 2.13 27.36
N PHE A 333 -15.35 1.77 28.34
CA PHE A 333 -15.26 0.40 28.90
C PHE A 333 -16.06 0.24 30.20
N ALA A 334 -16.52 1.35 30.78
CA ALA A 334 -17.28 1.37 32.01
C ALA A 334 -18.78 1.24 31.74
N SER A 335 -19.54 0.90 32.79
CA SER A 335 -21.00 1.02 32.72
C SER A 335 -21.43 2.45 32.41
N ASP A 336 -22.50 2.64 31.64
CA ASP A 336 -23.08 3.95 31.33
C ASP A 336 -23.32 4.81 32.57
N LYS A 337 -23.61 4.16 33.72
CA LYS A 337 -23.87 4.80 35.02
C LYS A 337 -22.62 5.34 35.71
N ALA A 338 -21.42 4.91 35.33
CA ALA A 338 -20.18 5.34 35.97
C ALA A 338 -19.88 6.81 35.62
N THR A 339 -19.72 7.67 36.64
CA THR A 339 -19.34 9.07 36.42
C THR A 339 -17.83 9.21 36.22
N LYS A 340 -17.39 10.29 35.56
CA LYS A 340 -15.97 10.60 35.41
C LYS A 340 -15.25 10.67 36.76
N ASP A 341 -15.87 11.29 37.77
CA ASP A 341 -15.30 11.39 39.12
C ASP A 341 -15.12 10.01 39.79
N GLN A 342 -16.04 9.07 39.54
CA GLN A 342 -15.89 7.70 40.03
C GLN A 342 -14.73 6.99 39.33
N LEU A 343 -14.61 7.16 38.02
CA LEU A 343 -13.52 6.57 37.23
C LEU A 343 -12.16 7.17 37.62
N ALA A 344 -12.06 8.48 37.88
CA ALA A 344 -10.84 9.12 38.35
C ALA A 344 -10.38 8.58 39.71
N LYS A 345 -11.30 8.21 40.61
CA LYS A 345 -10.95 7.55 41.88
C LYS A 345 -10.52 6.09 41.71
N ILE A 346 -11.00 5.41 40.66
CA ILE A 346 -10.67 4.01 40.36
C ILE A 346 -9.34 3.92 39.59
N ALA A 347 -9.07 4.87 38.71
CA ALA A 347 -7.89 4.93 37.85
C ALA A 347 -6.58 4.57 38.59
N PRO A 348 -6.18 5.23 39.68
CA PRO A 348 -4.93 4.92 40.37
C PRO A 348 -4.90 3.52 41.00
N LEU A 349 -6.06 2.91 41.28
CA LEU A 349 -6.16 1.56 41.88
C LEU A 349 -5.88 0.44 40.86
N ILE A 350 -6.11 0.71 39.58
CA ILE A 350 -5.98 -0.29 38.50
C ILE A 350 -4.82 0.01 37.55
N LYS A 351 -4.40 1.27 37.44
CA LYS A 351 -3.40 1.77 36.48
C LYS A 351 -2.10 0.98 36.44
N GLU A 352 -1.61 0.50 37.59
CA GLU A 352 -0.38 -0.30 37.64
C GLU A 352 -0.53 -1.75 37.14
N ARG A 353 -1.77 -2.22 36.99
CA ARG A 353 -2.14 -3.62 36.72
C ARG A 353 -2.71 -3.85 35.31
N ILE A 354 -3.07 -2.79 34.59
CA ILE A 354 -3.71 -2.86 33.27
C ILE A 354 -2.75 -2.54 32.13
#